data_AF-A0A926NBL4-F1
#
_entry.id   AF-A0A926NBL4-F1
#
_cell.length_a   1.000
_cell.length_b   1.000
_cell.length_c   1.000
_cell.angle_alpha   90.00
_cell.angle_beta   90.00
_cell.angle_gamma   90.00
#
_symmetry.space_group_name_H-M   'P 1'
#
loop_
_entity.id
_entity.type
_entity.pdbx_description
1 polymer ?
#
loop_
_entity_poly.entity_id
_entity_poly.type
_entity_poly.pdbx_seq_one_letter_code
_entity_poly.pdbx_strand_id
1 'polypeptide(L)' 'MEIKVWFDVYECKLMVYHHESERHKEIVKPAKIATFLQAHGLTLADCQYPVETMDHMCLFTKKGTFRLLKRLIKTEMRRD' A
#
# COMPACT_ATOMS: atom_id res chain seq x y z
N MET A 1 8.31 7.35 -5.52
CA MET A 1 7.25 7.07 -4.53
C MET A 1 7.68 5.94 -3.62
N GLU A 2 8.70 6.22 -2.82
CA GLU A 2 9.20 5.33 -1.79
C GLU A 2 8.35 5.50 -0.53
N ILE A 3 8.00 4.38 0.09
CA ILE A 3 7.24 4.31 1.33
C ILE A 3 8.03 3.53 2.37
N LYS A 4 7.91 3.95 3.63
CA LYS A 4 8.36 3.21 4.81
C LYS A 4 7.18 2.51 5.44
N VAL A 5 7.31 1.22 5.69
CA VAL A 5 6.26 0.39 6.26
C VAL A 5 6.78 -0.27 7.54
N TRP A 6 6.00 -0.22 8.61
CA TRP A 6 6.26 -0.99 9.83
C TRP A 6 4.95 -1.38 10.52
N PHE A 7 4.99 -2.46 11.28
CA PHE A 7 3.86 -2.93 12.07
C PHE A 7 4.01 -2.49 13.53
N ASP A 8 3.01 -1.77 14.02
CA ASP A 8 2.91 -1.42 15.43
C ASP A 8 2.24 -2.59 16.16
N VAL A 9 3.04 -3.30 16.96
CA VAL A 9 2.60 -4.46 17.73
C VAL A 9 1.69 -4.05 18.89
N TYR A 10 1.86 -2.85 19.46
CA TYR A 10 1.06 -2.39 20.58
C TYR A 10 -0.34 -2.00 20.13
N GLU A 11 -0.45 -1.29 19.01
CA GLU A 11 -1.73 -0.83 18.46
C GLU A 11 -2.32 -1.78 17.41
N CYS A 12 -1.62 -2.87 17.09
CA CYS A 12 -2.00 -3.85 16.07
C CYS A 12 -2.34 -3.22 14.71
N LYS A 13 -1.54 -2.25 14.26
CA LYS A 13 -1.76 -1.51 13.01
C LYS A 13 -0.52 -1.46 12.15
N LEU A 14 -0.71 -1.51 10.83
CA LEU A 14 0.35 -1.30 9.87
C LEU A 14 0.46 0.18 9.53
N MET A 15 1.63 0.76 9.76
CA MET A 15 1.97 2.14 9.45
C MET A 15 2.64 2.20 8.09
N VAL A 16 2.17 3.09 7.24
CA VAL A 16 2.73 3.34 5.91
C VAL A 16 3.03 4.83 5.78
N TYR A 17 4.29 5.20 5.71
CA TYR A 17 4.76 6.59 5.60
C TYR A 17 5.33 6.83 4.19
N HIS A 18 4.97 7.95 3.57
CA HIS A 18 5.49 8.37 2.27
C HIS A 18 6.37 9.60 2.44
N HIS A 19 7.66 9.45 2.12
CA HIS A 19 8.68 10.44 2.44
C HIS A 19 8.52 11.74 1.64
N GLU A 20 8.24 11.65 0.33
CA GLU A 20 8.14 12.84 -0.54
C GLU A 20 6.95 13.75 -0.19
N SER A 21 5.85 13.16 0.29
CA SER A 21 4.66 13.94 0.63
C SER A 21 4.53 14.22 2.12
N GLU A 22 5.41 13.66 2.95
CA GLU A 22 5.34 13.71 4.42
C GLU A 22 3.99 13.22 4.98
N ARG A 23 3.36 12.26 4.30
CA ARG A 23 2.03 11.73 4.68
C ARG A 23 2.18 10.31 5.16
N HIS A 24 1.34 9.93 6.12
CA HIS A 24 1.20 8.54 6.53
C HIS A 24 -0.25 8.06 6.37
N LYS A 25 -0.37 6.74 6.33
CA LYS A 25 -1.63 6.00 6.38
C LYS A 25 -1.49 4.86 7.37
N GLU A 26 -2.60 4.59 8.04
CA GLU A 26 -2.70 3.50 9.00
C GLU A 26 -3.67 2.45 8.47
N ILE A 27 -3.28 1.19 8.56
CA ILE A 27 -4.13 0.06 8.19
C ILE A 27 -4.34 -0.78 9.45
N VAL A 28 -5.53 -0.64 10.06
CA VAL A 28 -5.90 -1.35 11.29
C VAL A 28 -6.55 -2.71 11.00
N LYS A 29 -7.25 -2.84 9.86
CA LYS A 29 -8.00 -4.07 9.57
C LYS A 29 -7.06 -5.22 9.18
N PRO A 30 -7.05 -6.37 9.89
CA PRO A 30 -6.15 -7.48 9.60
C PRO A 30 -6.23 -7.99 8.16
N ALA A 31 -7.44 -8.09 7.62
CA ALA A 31 -7.65 -8.48 6.22
C ALA A 31 -6.96 -7.53 5.22
N LYS A 32 -7.00 -6.22 5.50
CA LYS A 32 -6.32 -5.22 4.65
C LYS A 32 -4.82 -5.23 4.83
N ILE A 33 -4.32 -5.49 6.04
CA ILE A 33 -2.90 -5.68 6.31
C ILE A 33 -2.39 -6.86 5.48
N ALA A 34 -3.06 -8.01 5.53
CA ALA A 34 -2.68 -9.18 4.73
C ALA A 34 -2.66 -8.87 3.22
N THR A 35 -3.69 -8.18 2.70
CA THR A 35 -3.72 -7.77 1.29
C THR A 35 -2.56 -6.83 0.93
N PHE A 36 -2.27 -5.85 1.79
CA PHE A 36 -1.17 -4.92 1.58
C PHE A 36 0.18 -5.66 1.56
N LEU A 37 0.44 -6.49 2.57
CA LEU A 37 1.65 -7.28 2.68
C LEU A 37 1.84 -8.19 1.47
N GLN A 38 0.78 -8.87 1.04
CA GLN A 38 0.81 -9.71 -0.16
C GLN A 38 1.13 -8.90 -1.44
N ALA A 39 0.56 -7.71 -1.60
CA ALA A 39 0.83 -6.85 -2.77
C ALA A 39 2.28 -6.33 -2.82
N HIS A 40 2.93 -6.24 -1.66
CA HIS A 40 4.33 -5.84 -1.53
C HIS A 40 5.30 -7.01 -1.38
N GLY A 41 4.81 -8.26 -1.36
CA GLY A 41 5.64 -9.45 -1.14
C GLY A 41 6.31 -9.48 0.23
N LEU A 42 5.71 -8.81 1.22
CA LEU A 42 6.23 -8.70 2.59
C LEU A 42 5.48 -9.63 3.53
N THR A 43 6.10 -9.96 4.66
CA THR A 43 5.46 -10.63 5.80
C THR A 43 5.38 -9.69 7.01
N LEU A 44 4.57 -10.06 8.01
CA LEU A 44 4.53 -9.32 9.28
C LEU A 44 5.88 -9.29 10.00
N ALA A 45 6.68 -10.36 9.85
CA ALA A 45 8.00 -10.45 10.46
C ALA A 45 8.98 -9.43 9.85
N ASP A 46 8.89 -9.20 8.54
CA ASP A 46 9.71 -8.19 7.86
C ASP A 46 9.35 -6.77 8.34
N CYS A 47 8.08 -6.54 8.67
CA CYS A 47 7.59 -5.25 9.15
C CYS A 47 7.84 -5.00 10.65
N GLN A 48 8.62 -5.83 11.33
CA GLN A 48 9.00 -5.59 12.74
C GLN A 48 9.88 -4.33 12.88
N TYR A 49 10.61 -3.98 11.82
CA TYR A 49 11.37 -2.74 11.69
C TYR A 49 10.85 -1.94 10.48
N PRO A 50 11.15 -0.63 10.39
CA PRO A 50 10.82 0.15 9.20
C PRO A 50 11.48 -0.42 7.94
N VAL A 51 10.67 -0.90 7.01
CA VAL A 51 11.10 -1.40 5.70
C VAL A 51 10.79 -0.38 4.63
N GLU A 52 11.77 -0.08 3.79
CA GLU A 52 11.60 0.75 2.60
C GLU A 52 11.09 -0.10 1.43
N THR A 53 10.03 0.36 0.77
CA THR A 53 9.48 -0.28 -0.42
C THR A 53 8.83 0.76 -1.34
N MET A 54 8.36 0.36 -2.51
CA MET A 54 7.68 1.25 -3.46
C MET A 54 6.17 1.20 -3.26
N ASP A 55 5.48 2.32 -3.47
CA ASP A 55 4.00 2.41 -3.40
C ASP A 55 3.30 1.75 -4.60
N HIS A 56 3.33 0.41 -4.66
CA HIS A 56 2.67 -0.39 -5.69
C HIS A 56 1.14 -0.22 -5.71
N MET A 57 0.55 0.11 -4.57
CA MET A 57 -0.89 0.32 -4.43
C MET A 57 -1.32 1.77 -4.70
N CYS A 58 -0.39 2.61 -5.14
CA CYS A 58 -0.52 4.05 -5.36
C CYS A 58 -1.36 4.74 -4.26
N LEU A 59 -1.17 4.33 -3.01
CA LEU A 59 -1.87 4.83 -1.83
C LEU A 59 -1.78 6.35 -1.70
N PHE A 60 -0.69 6.96 -2.17
CA PHE A 60 -0.44 8.39 -2.04
C PHE A 60 -0.66 9.17 -3.34
N THR A 61 -1.00 8.50 -4.45
CA THR A 61 -1.36 9.19 -5.69
C THR A 61 -2.71 9.92 -5.57
N LYS A 62 -2.79 11.12 -6.17
CA LYS A 62 -4.04 11.91 -6.23
C LYS A 62 -5.17 11.07 -6.83
N LYS A 63 -6.36 11.11 -6.22
CA LYS A 63 -7.59 10.34 -6.56
C LYS A 63 -8.03 10.33 -8.05
N GLY A 64 -7.38 11.09 -8.94
CA GLY A 64 -7.68 11.15 -10.37
C GLY A 64 -7.07 10.02 -11.22
N THR A 65 -5.88 9.51 -10.88
CA THR A 65 -5.15 8.53 -11.72
C THR A 65 -5.72 7.12 -11.64
N PHE A 66 -6.21 6.71 -10.47
CA PHE A 66 -6.78 5.37 -10.26
C PHE A 66 -8.09 5.11 -11.03
N ARG A 67 -8.90 6.15 -11.29
CA ARG A 67 -10.11 6.01 -12.14
C ARG A 67 -9.75 5.71 -13.59
N LEU A 68 -8.65 6.29 -14.08
CA LEU A 68 -8.18 6.08 -15.44
C LEU A 68 -7.57 4.67 -15.59
N LEU A 69 -6.72 4.23 -14.66
CA LEU A 69 -6.15 2.89 -14.66
C LEU A 69 -7.21 1.77 -14.55
N LYS A 70 -8.19 1.91 -13.65
CA LYS A 70 -9.31 0.94 -13.59
C LYS A 70 -10.16 0.93 -14.86
N ARG A 71 -10.33 2.07 -15.54
CA ARG A 71 -11.03 2.12 -16.84
C ARG A 71 -10.21 1.47 -17.93
N LEU A 72 -8.91 1.74 -18.01
CA LEU A 72 -8.01 1.16 -19.01
C LEU A 72 -7.93 -0.36 -18.88
N ILE A 73 -7.72 -0.89 -17.67
CA ILE A 73 -7.70 -2.35 -17.41
C ILE A 73 -9.06 -2.98 -17.76
N LYS A 74 -10.18 -2.33 -17.42
CA LYS A 74 -11.52 -2.84 -17.74
C LYS A 74 -11.85 -2.79 -19.23
N THR A 75 -11.27 -1.86 -19.98
CA THR A 75 -11.42 -1.76 -21.44
C THR A 75 -10.58 -2.81 -22.17
N GLU A 76 -9.38 -3.10 -21.65
CA GLU A 76 -8.50 -4.11 -22.25
C GLU A 76 -9.04 -5.53 -22.07
N MET A 77 -9.55 -5.86 -20.87
CA MET A 77 -10.16 -7.19 -20.59
C MET A 77 -11.52 -7.43 -21.27
N ARG A 78 -12.00 -6.52 -22.12
CA ARG A 78 -13.25 -6.68 -22.91
C ARG A 78 -12.98 -6.95 -24.40
N ARG A 79 -11.72 -7.06 -24.81
CA ARG A 79 -11.33 -7.35 -26.19
C ARG A 79 -11.05 -8.83 -26.47
N ASP A 80 -11.40 -9.72 -25.56
CA ASP A 80 -11.47 -11.18 -25.79
C ASP A 80 -12.94 -11.62 -25.85
#